data_AF-A0AAU7TQH4-F1
#
_entry.id   AF-A0AAU7TQH4-F1
#
_cell.length_a   1.000
_cell.length_b   1.000
_cell.length_c   1.000
_cell.angle_alpha   90.00
_cell.angle_beta   90.00
_cell.angle_gamma   90.00
#
_symmetry.space_group_name_H-M   'P 1'
#
loop_
_entity.id
_entity.type
_entity.pdbx_description
1 polymer ?
#
loop_
_entity_poly.entity_id
_entity_poly.type
_entity_poly.pdbx_seq_one_letter_code
_entity_poly.pdbx_strand_id
1 'polypeptide(L)' 'MPAEAFQRYVDLVADGKLPIRIDRVFTMDEIGEAHRIMQDGGAVGKLVVRVEGPAT' A
#
# COMPACT_ATOMS: atom_id res chain seq x y z
N MET A 1 6.28 -16.79 -1.76
CA MET A 1 5.02 -17.33 -1.22
C MET A 1 4.43 -18.31 -2.22
N PRO A 2 3.85 -19.44 -1.78
CA PRO A 2 3.07 -20.31 -2.66
C PRO A 2 1.91 -19.53 -3.31
N ALA A 3 1.63 -19.79 -4.60
CA ALA A 3 0.60 -19.08 -5.35
C ALA A 3 -0.79 -19.23 -4.70
N GLU A 4 -1.11 -20.41 -4.18
CA GLU A 4 -2.36 -20.71 -3.46
C GLU A 4 -2.57 -19.82 -2.23
N ALA A 5 -1.50 -19.54 -1.49
CA ALA A 5 -1.57 -18.72 -0.31
C ALA A 5 -1.76 -17.24 -0.67
N PHE A 6 -1.17 -16.78 -1.77
CA PHE A 6 -1.41 -15.44 -2.29
C PHE A 6 -2.85 -15.27 -2.80
N GLN A 7 -3.34 -16.25 -3.56
CA GLN A 7 -4.71 -16.24 -4.08
C GLN A 7 -5.73 -16.11 -2.95
N ARG A 8 -5.56 -16.87 -1.86
CA ARG A 8 -6.41 -16.76 -0.68
C ARG A 8 -6.47 -15.34 -0.10
N TYR A 9 -5.36 -14.60 -0.06
CA TYR A 9 -5.37 -13.22 0.43
C TYR A 9 -6.10 -12.27 -0.52
N VAL A 10 -5.94 -12.46 -1.83
CA VAL A 10 -6.67 -11.69 -2.86
C VAL A 10 -8.17 -11.90 -2.70
N ASP A 11 -8.60 -13.15 -2.55
CA ASP A 11 -10.02 -13.49 -2.36
C ASP A 11 -10.59 -12.83 -1.10
N LEU A 12 -9.84 -12.81 0.01
CA LEU A 12 -10.27 -12.15 1.24
C LEU A 12 -10.41 -10.62 1.08
N VAL A 13 -9.57 -9.99 0.26
CA VAL A 13 -9.70 -8.55 -0.05
C VAL A 13 -10.93 -8.31 -0.93
N ALA A 14 -11.12 -9.14 -1.98
CA ALA A 14 -12.27 -9.04 -2.88
C ALA A 14 -13.61 -9.23 -2.15
N ASP A 15 -13.66 -10.15 -1.18
CA ASP A 15 -14.81 -10.40 -0.31
C ASP A 15 -15.02 -9.32 0.77
N GLY A 16 -14.11 -8.34 0.89
CA GLY A 16 -14.15 -7.31 1.93
C GLY A 16 -13.82 -7.82 3.34
N LYS A 17 -13.32 -9.05 3.47
CA LYS A 17 -12.96 -9.71 4.74
C LYS A 17 -11.57 -9.32 5.25
N LEU A 18 -10.74 -8.74 4.40
CA LEU A 18 -9.43 -8.21 4.75
C LEU A 18 -9.37 -6.71 4.40
N PRO A 19 -9.69 -5.81 5.36
CA PRO A 19 -9.66 -4.37 5.10
C PRO A 19 -8.22 -3.87 4.97
N ILE A 20 -7.87 -3.34 3.80
CA ILE A 20 -6.58 -2.68 3.57
C ILE A 20 -6.70 -1.21 3.95
N ARG A 21 -6.18 -0.85 5.13
CA ARG A 21 -6.14 0.54 5.59
C ARG A 21 -4.96 1.28 4.93
N ILE A 22 -5.27 2.11 3.94
CA ILE A 22 -4.33 3.10 3.40
C ILE A 22 -4.34 4.30 4.35
N ASP A 23 -3.19 4.63 4.91
CA ASP A 23 -3.05 5.77 5.83
C ASP A 23 -2.88 7.07 5.04
N ARG A 24 -1.91 7.10 4.12
CA ARG A 24 -1.64 8.23 3.23
C ARG A 24 -1.14 7.75 1.87
N VAL A 25 -1.42 8.57 0.86
CA VAL A 25 -0.92 8.42 -0.51
C VAL A 25 0.01 9.60 -0.81
N PHE A 26 1.19 9.31 -1.32
CA PHE A 26 2.21 10.26 -1.71
C PHE A 26 2.42 10.20 -3.23
N THR A 27 2.93 11.28 -3.79
CA THR A 27 3.51 11.31 -5.13
C THR A 27 4.95 10.79 -5.11
N MET A 28 5.53 10.54 -6.29
CA MET A 28 6.92 10.09 -6.39
C MET A 28 7.91 11.12 -5.81
N ASP A 29 7.64 12.42 -6.00
CA ASP A 29 8.48 13.51 -5.47
C ASP A 29 8.45 13.59 -3.94
N GLU A 30 7.42 13.03 -3.32
CA GLU A 30 7.22 13.02 -1.86
C GLU A 30 7.77 11.75 -1.19
N ILE A 31 8.45 10.85 -1.93
CA ILE A 31 8.93 9.57 -1.39
C ILE A 31 9.84 9.72 -0.16
N GLY A 32 10.65 10.79 -0.12
CA GLY A 32 11.49 11.09 1.04
C GLY A 32 10.67 11.37 2.31
N GLU A 33 9.54 12.08 2.18
CA GLU A 33 8.63 12.35 3.29
C GLU A 33 7.92 11.08 3.76
N ALA A 34 7.51 10.22 2.83
CA ALA A 34 6.93 8.92 3.14
C ALA A 34 7.89 8.07 4.01
N HIS A 35 9.18 8.06 3.67
CA HIS A 35 10.19 7.35 4.45
C HIS A 35 10.44 7.97 5.83
N ARG A 36 10.48 9.31 5.95
CA ARG A 36 10.62 9.98 7.25
C ARG A 36 9.47 9.63 8.20
N ILE A 37 8.22 9.75 7.73
CA ILE A 37 7.02 9.39 8.51
C ILE A 37 7.07 7.92 8.97
N MET A 38 7.53 7.02 8.09
CA MET A 38 7.71 5.61 8.43
C MET A 38 8.78 5.41 9.51
N GLN A 39 9.92 6.11 9.42
CA GLN A 39 11.02 6.02 10.38
C GLN A 39 10.63 6.56 11.76
N ASP A 40 9.85 7.65 11.79
CA ASP A 40 9.39 8.29 13.02
C ASP A 40 8.19 7.56 13.67
N GLY A 41 7.70 6.48 13.05
CA GLY A 41 6.54 5.72 13.53
C GLY A 41 5.21 6.48 13.42
N GLY A 42 5.14 7.53 12.61
CA GLY A 42 3.99 8.43 12.48
C GLY A 42 2.86 7.91 11.59
N ALA A 43 2.84 6.61 11.28
CA ALA A 43 1.90 5.99 10.35
C ALA A 43 1.21 4.76 10.95
N VAL A 44 -0.10 4.64 10.70
CA VAL A 44 -0.91 3.47 11.10
C VAL A 44 -1.63 2.90 9.88
N GLY A 45 -1.00 1.90 9.26
CA GLY A 45 -1.50 1.25 8.05
C GLY A 45 -0.47 1.26 6.93
N LYS A 46 -0.93 1.28 5.68
CA LYS A 46 -0.09 1.32 4.50
C LYS A 46 0.15 2.75 4.01
N LEU A 47 1.41 3.12 3.83
CA LEU A 47 1.81 4.29 3.05
C LEU A 47 1.95 3.85 1.59
N VAL A 48 1.33 4.60 0.67
CA VAL A 48 1.30 4.26 -0.75
C VAL A 48 1.95 5.39 -1.53
N VAL A 49 2.77 5.06 -2.52
CA VAL A 49 3.30 6.04 -3.48
C VAL A 49 2.58 5.81 -4.81
N ARG A 50 1.92 6.84 -5.32
CA ARG A 50 1.36 6.83 -6.67
C ARG A 50 2.49 7.07 -7.67
N VAL A 51 2.67 6.09 -8.54
CA VAL A 51 3.49 6.23 -9.75
C VAL A 51 2.55 6.49 -10.92
N GLU A 52 2.90 7.41 -11.80
CA GLU A 52 2.19 7.53 -13.07
C GLU A 52 2.48 6.28 -13.91
N GLY A 53 1.42 5.62 -14.35
CA GLY A 53 1.54 4.54 -15.33
C GLY A 53 1.92 5.10 -16.70
N PRO A 54 2.39 4.26 -17.64
CA PRO A 54 2.58 4.70 -19.02
C PRO A 54 1.30 5.35 -19.55
N ALA A 55 1.42 6.50 -20.21
CA ALA A 55 0.30 7.14 -20.91
C ALA A 55 -0.31 6.11 -21.87
N THR A 56 -1.59 5.78 -21.64
CA THR A 56 -2.34 4.81 -22.44
C THR A 56 -2.72 5.41 -23.78
#